data_AF-A0A918JMD9-F1
#
_entry.id   AF-A0A918JMD9-F1
#
_cell.length_a   1.000
_cell.length_b   1.000
_cell.length_c   1.000
_cell.angle_alpha   90.00
_cell.angle_beta   90.00
_cell.angle_gamma   90.00
#
_symmetry.space_group_name_H-M   'P 1'
#
loop_
_entity.id
_entity.type
_entity.pdbx_description
1 polymer ?
#
loop_
_entity_poly.entity_id
_entity_poly.type
_entity_poly.pdbx_seq_one_letter_code
_entity_poly.pdbx_strand_id
1 'polypeptide(L)'
;MIILSFIPEQGLDSAGKCSFFSNKYLFLQIIIWIFRLFSIIRIKLPQNECAVSVKGVTFSLILSLEECKMKKPNSGSRLKFGFIALMALTVAGCSSISNVSPDGVTEDPIWPNVESVTLNNKQGTYPNFYNLTQVRSGVTKDQLYYLLGRPHFSEGISAKEWDYLFHFHTPDMGVDNVTTCQFKILFDTDSIARSFYWRSVGEGAGCPPGSAKESYTLSADALFEFDKSTLSAITAGRQELDNLAQSLNNAKNITGITIVGHTDTLGNSAYNMRLSQARAETVGNYLVSQGIPANMIQAYGVGETQPVVQCTGSGQELINCLAPNRRVVITVDNKQ
;
A
#
# COMPACT_ATOMS: atom_id res chain seq x y z
N MET A 1 -24.31 -52.60 -13.60
CA MET A 1 -25.55 -51.82 -13.59
C MET A 1 -26.17 -51.90 -12.21
N ILE A 2 -25.80 -50.97 -11.32
CA ILE A 2 -26.60 -50.49 -10.18
C ILE A 2 -26.19 -49.01 -10.08
N ILE A 3 -27.13 -48.11 -10.34
CA ILE A 3 -26.97 -46.67 -10.17
C ILE A 3 -27.46 -46.36 -8.76
N LEU A 4 -26.57 -45.84 -7.91
CA LEU A 4 -26.95 -45.19 -6.65
C LEU A 4 -26.49 -43.73 -6.76
N SER A 5 -27.44 -42.87 -7.09
CA SER A 5 -27.32 -41.41 -7.09
C SER A 5 -27.41 -40.91 -5.65
N PHE A 6 -26.36 -40.26 -5.15
CA PHE A 6 -26.41 -39.40 -3.98
C PHE A 6 -26.34 -37.93 -4.43
N ILE A 7 -27.44 -37.21 -4.24
CA ILE A 7 -27.54 -35.76 -4.39
C ILE A 7 -27.38 -35.18 -2.98
N PRO A 8 -26.40 -34.31 -2.70
CA PRO A 8 -26.42 -33.55 -1.45
C PRO A 8 -27.32 -32.30 -1.62
N GLU A 9 -28.37 -32.23 -0.80
CA GLU A 9 -29.18 -31.03 -0.59
C GLU A 9 -28.30 -29.88 -0.05
N GLN A 10 -28.37 -28.73 -0.72
CA GLN A 10 -27.74 -27.49 -0.32
C GLN A 10 -28.70 -26.73 0.60
N GLY A 11 -28.42 -26.68 1.91
CA GLY A 11 -29.10 -25.79 2.84
C GLY A 11 -28.32 -24.48 2.97
N LEU A 12 -28.93 -23.36 2.55
CA LEU A 12 -28.45 -22.00 2.74
C LEU A 12 -28.89 -21.48 4.13
N ASP A 13 -27.96 -20.91 4.89
CA ASP A 13 -28.29 -20.05 6.03
C ASP A 13 -28.40 -18.57 5.58
N SER A 14 -29.18 -17.78 6.31
CA SER A 14 -29.68 -16.44 5.92
C SER A 14 -28.62 -15.32 5.90
N ALA A 15 -27.33 -15.65 5.79
CA ALA A 15 -26.23 -14.68 5.63
C ALA A 15 -25.20 -15.06 4.55
N GLY A 16 -25.41 -16.14 3.78
CA GLY A 16 -24.64 -16.41 2.55
C GLY A 16 -23.13 -16.64 2.75
N LYS A 17 -22.72 -17.49 3.70
CA LYS A 17 -21.32 -17.92 3.87
C LYS A 17 -21.17 -19.45 3.80
N CYS A 18 -20.21 -19.93 3.01
CA CYS A 18 -19.78 -21.33 3.04
C CYS A 18 -18.95 -21.62 4.30
N SER A 19 -19.48 -22.44 5.22
CA SER A 19 -18.72 -22.99 6.34
C SER A 19 -18.12 -24.35 5.99
N PHE A 20 -16.78 -24.47 6.01
CA PHE A 20 -16.08 -25.75 5.92
C PHE A 20 -15.97 -26.37 7.33
N PHE A 21 -16.73 -27.42 7.61
CA PHE A 21 -16.49 -28.28 8.77
C PHE A 21 -15.22 -29.11 8.53
N SER A 22 -14.19 -28.87 9.34
CA SER A 22 -12.97 -29.67 9.38
C SER A 22 -13.28 -31.06 9.94
N ASN A 23 -13.24 -32.10 9.10
CA ASN A 23 -13.30 -33.48 9.57
C ASN A 23 -12.01 -34.22 9.15
N LYS A 24 -11.07 -34.34 10.10
CA LYS A 24 -9.75 -34.98 9.92
C LYS A 24 -9.80 -36.45 9.50
N TYR A 25 -10.97 -37.10 9.50
CA TYR A 25 -11.13 -38.51 9.13
C TYR A 25 -11.30 -38.77 7.62
N LEU A 26 -11.65 -37.76 6.81
CA LEU A 26 -11.91 -37.94 5.39
C LEU A 26 -10.62 -38.03 4.54
N PHE A 27 -9.56 -37.35 4.97
CA PHE A 27 -8.28 -37.30 4.24
C PHE A 27 -7.50 -38.62 4.34
N LEU A 28 -7.63 -39.35 5.45
CA LEU A 28 -6.95 -40.63 5.66
C LEU A 28 -7.59 -41.76 4.82
N GLN A 29 -8.89 -41.68 4.54
CA GLN A 29 -9.61 -42.68 3.73
C GLN A 29 -9.31 -42.56 2.22
N ILE A 30 -9.06 -41.35 1.72
CA ILE A 30 -8.71 -41.11 0.30
C ILE A 30 -7.31 -41.66 -0.02
N ILE A 31 -6.35 -41.51 0.89
CA ILE A 31 -4.99 -42.04 0.73
C ILE A 31 -4.99 -43.58 0.71
N ILE A 32 -5.79 -44.23 1.56
CA ILE A 32 -5.93 -45.70 1.59
C ILE A 32 -6.59 -46.22 0.29
N TRP A 33 -7.49 -45.45 -0.32
CA TRP A 33 -8.11 -45.79 -1.61
C TRP A 33 -7.15 -45.69 -2.80
N ILE A 34 -6.30 -44.65 -2.83
CA ILE A 34 -5.28 -44.48 -3.89
C ILE A 34 -4.23 -45.62 -3.84
N PHE A 35 -3.81 -46.04 -2.64
CA PHE A 35 -2.86 -47.15 -2.48
C PHE A 35 -3.45 -48.52 -2.88
N ARG A 36 -4.77 -48.73 -2.71
CA ARG A 36 -5.43 -49.96 -3.19
C ARG A 36 -5.62 -50.00 -4.70
N LEU A 37 -5.72 -48.85 -5.38
CA LEU A 37 -5.83 -48.79 -6.85
C LEU A 37 -4.50 -49.09 -7.57
N PHE A 38 -3.36 -48.78 -6.94
CA PHE A 38 -2.03 -49.07 -7.50
C PHE A 38 -1.61 -50.54 -7.40
N SER A 39 -2.30 -51.37 -6.60
CA SER A 39 -1.94 -52.79 -6.41
C SER A 39 -2.59 -53.79 -7.38
N ILE A 40 -3.37 -53.33 -8.37
CA ILE A 40 -4.14 -54.22 -9.28
C ILE A 40 -3.71 -54.11 -10.77
N ILE A 41 -2.76 -53.25 -11.13
CA ILE A 41 -2.32 -53.12 -12.53
C ILE A 41 -0.99 -53.87 -12.75
N ARG A 42 -1.06 -55.18 -13.02
CA ARG A 42 0.04 -55.92 -13.69
C ARG A 42 -0.07 -55.70 -15.20
N ILE A 43 0.64 -54.71 -15.73
CA ILE A 43 0.89 -54.62 -17.18
C ILE A 43 2.14 -55.44 -17.49
N LYS A 44 1.95 -56.48 -18.31
CA LYS A 44 2.99 -57.38 -18.80
C LYS A 44 3.60 -56.72 -20.05
N LEU A 45 4.80 -56.16 -19.95
CA LEU A 45 5.59 -55.69 -21.10
C LEU A 45 6.74 -56.69 -21.37
N PRO A 46 7.02 -57.03 -22.64
CA PRO A 46 8.04 -57.99 -23.01
C PRO A 46 9.45 -57.36 -22.93
N GLN A 47 10.40 -58.25 -22.68
CA GLN A 47 11.84 -58.04 -22.51
C GLN A 47 12.44 -57.12 -23.59
N ASN A 48 13.18 -56.10 -23.16
CA ASN A 48 14.45 -55.70 -23.75
C ASN A 48 15.23 -54.91 -22.70
N GLU A 49 16.38 -55.47 -22.33
CA GLU A 49 17.30 -54.99 -21.31
C GLU A 49 17.96 -53.68 -21.73
N CYS A 50 17.94 -52.68 -20.84
CA CYS A 50 18.96 -51.65 -20.76
C CYS A 50 19.13 -51.30 -19.28
N ALA A 51 20.06 -52.01 -18.63
CA ALA A 51 20.48 -51.71 -17.27
C ALA A 51 21.43 -50.49 -17.27
N VAL A 52 21.19 -49.52 -16.38
CA VAL A 52 22.16 -48.47 -16.06
C VAL A 52 22.53 -48.62 -14.59
N SER A 53 23.79 -49.00 -14.35
CA SER A 53 24.42 -49.15 -13.03
C SER A 53 25.11 -47.84 -12.66
N VAL A 54 24.82 -47.28 -11.49
CA VAL A 54 25.48 -46.08 -10.97
C VAL A 54 26.49 -46.48 -9.89
N LYS A 55 27.79 -46.30 -10.16
CA LYS A 55 28.85 -46.25 -9.13
C LYS A 55 29.26 -44.79 -8.93
N GLY A 56 29.43 -44.39 -7.68
CA GLY A 56 29.46 -42.98 -7.28
C GLY A 56 30.74 -42.19 -7.55
N VAL A 57 30.60 -40.91 -7.18
CA VAL A 57 31.57 -39.85 -6.87
C VAL A 57 32.02 -38.94 -8.04
N THR A 58 31.69 -37.65 -7.83
CA THR A 58 32.18 -36.38 -8.42
C THR A 58 31.72 -35.91 -9.82
N PHE A 59 31.09 -34.72 -9.76
CA PHE A 59 31.07 -33.57 -10.69
C PHE A 59 30.57 -33.70 -12.14
N SER A 60 29.71 -32.73 -12.48
CA SER A 60 29.23 -32.33 -13.82
C SER A 60 28.12 -33.16 -14.45
N LEU A 61 26.88 -32.68 -14.31
CA LEU A 61 25.72 -33.13 -15.07
C LEU A 61 25.63 -32.28 -16.35
N ILE A 62 26.11 -32.81 -17.47
CA ILE A 62 25.78 -32.33 -18.82
C ILE A 62 24.73 -33.29 -19.36
N LEU A 63 23.49 -32.83 -19.54
CA LEU A 63 22.43 -33.54 -20.25
C LEU A 63 22.51 -33.17 -21.73
N SER A 64 22.89 -34.13 -22.58
CA SER A 64 22.75 -34.02 -24.03
C SER A 64 21.51 -34.80 -24.46
N LEU A 65 20.55 -34.12 -25.07
CA LEU A 65 19.38 -34.70 -25.72
C LEU A 65 19.78 -35.17 -27.12
N GLU A 66 19.52 -36.43 -27.45
CA GLU A 66 19.47 -36.88 -28.84
C GLU A 66 18.07 -37.38 -29.19
N GLU A 67 17.60 -36.88 -30.33
CA GLU A 67 16.26 -37.03 -30.88
C GLU A 67 15.97 -38.46 -31.34
N CYS A 68 14.90 -39.07 -30.83
CA CYS A 68 14.40 -40.32 -31.38
C CYS A 68 13.40 -40.04 -32.53
N LYS A 69 13.88 -40.11 -33.78
CA LYS A 69 13.06 -40.01 -35.00
C LYS A 69 12.12 -41.21 -35.15
N MET A 70 10.81 -40.98 -35.10
CA MET A 70 9.79 -41.99 -35.40
C MET A 70 9.32 -41.92 -36.85
N LYS A 71 9.28 -43.10 -37.47
CA LYS A 71 9.00 -43.44 -38.87
C LYS A 71 7.51 -43.36 -39.20
N LYS A 72 7.13 -42.69 -40.30
CA LYS A 72 5.74 -42.61 -40.82
C LYS A 72 5.22 -43.98 -41.29
N PRO A 73 3.97 -44.34 -40.99
CA PRO A 73 3.23 -45.35 -41.75
C PRO A 73 2.15 -44.72 -42.66
N ASN A 74 1.94 -45.41 -43.79
CA ASN A 74 1.11 -45.04 -44.93
C ASN A 74 -0.40 -45.27 -44.71
N SER A 75 -1.16 -44.39 -45.37
CA SER A 75 -2.39 -44.61 -46.16
C SER A 75 -3.47 -45.58 -45.65
N GLY A 76 -4.68 -45.04 -45.48
CA GLY A 76 -5.91 -45.75 -45.81
C GLY A 76 -6.84 -46.06 -44.64
N SER A 77 -7.49 -45.05 -44.06
CA SER A 77 -8.89 -45.17 -43.58
C SER A 77 -9.39 -43.81 -43.05
N ARG A 78 -10.52 -43.35 -43.60
CA ARG A 78 -11.21 -42.16 -43.14
C ARG A 78 -11.89 -42.45 -41.80
N LEU A 79 -11.27 -42.05 -40.69
CA LEU A 79 -11.91 -42.01 -39.39
C LEU A 79 -12.13 -40.54 -39.00
N LYS A 80 -13.41 -40.16 -38.85
CA LYS A 80 -13.85 -38.82 -38.41
C LYS A 80 -13.40 -38.61 -36.96
N PHE A 81 -12.34 -37.84 -36.74
CA PHE A 81 -12.02 -37.33 -35.41
C PHE A 81 -12.89 -36.10 -35.14
N GLY A 82 -13.85 -36.25 -34.23
CA GLY A 82 -14.60 -35.14 -33.68
C GLY A 82 -13.66 -34.21 -32.91
N PHE A 83 -13.81 -32.90 -33.16
CA PHE A 83 -13.16 -31.85 -32.39
C PHE A 83 -13.54 -31.99 -30.91
N ILE A 84 -12.59 -32.36 -30.06
CA ILE A 84 -12.70 -32.13 -28.62
C ILE A 84 -12.36 -30.66 -28.41
N ALA A 85 -13.39 -29.83 -28.20
CA ALA A 85 -13.22 -28.47 -27.74
C ALA A 85 -12.57 -28.50 -26.35
N LEU A 86 -11.30 -28.13 -26.29
CA LEU A 86 -10.61 -27.85 -25.05
C LEU A 86 -11.26 -26.59 -24.46
N MET A 87 -12.23 -26.75 -23.55
CA MET A 87 -12.65 -25.64 -22.68
C MET A 87 -11.45 -25.24 -21.84
N ALA A 88 -10.75 -24.19 -22.27
CA ALA A 88 -9.85 -23.46 -21.41
C ALA A 88 -10.71 -22.81 -20.32
N LEU A 89 -10.79 -23.47 -19.16
CA LEU A 89 -11.21 -22.83 -17.92
C LEU A 89 -10.20 -21.71 -17.65
N THR A 90 -10.53 -20.50 -18.08
CA THR A 90 -9.87 -19.29 -17.59
C THR A 90 -10.32 -19.13 -16.14
N VAL A 91 -9.60 -19.78 -15.22
CA VAL A 91 -9.63 -19.40 -13.82
C VAL A 91 -8.99 -18.02 -13.78
N ALA A 92 -9.82 -16.98 -13.80
CA ALA A 92 -9.42 -15.67 -13.34
C ALA A 92 -9.14 -15.81 -11.84
N GLY A 93 -7.92 -16.23 -11.50
CA GLY A 93 -7.48 -16.29 -10.12
C GLY A 93 -7.44 -14.86 -9.61
N CYS A 94 -8.20 -14.56 -8.55
CA CYS A 94 -7.98 -13.36 -7.77
C CYS A 94 -6.54 -13.42 -7.26
N SER A 95 -5.64 -12.61 -7.83
CA SER A 95 -4.26 -12.56 -7.38
C SER A 95 -4.23 -11.99 -5.97
N SER A 96 -3.66 -12.73 -5.03
CA SER A 96 -3.49 -12.28 -3.64
C SER A 96 -2.32 -11.30 -3.47
N ILE A 97 -1.77 -10.79 -4.58
CA ILE A 97 -0.58 -9.95 -4.65
C ILE A 97 -0.85 -8.74 -5.54
N SER A 98 -0.23 -7.60 -5.23
CA SER A 98 -0.38 -6.36 -6.00
C SER A 98 0.27 -6.47 -7.38
N ASN A 99 -0.27 -5.77 -8.38
CA ASN A 99 0.42 -5.61 -9.66
C ASN A 99 1.45 -4.47 -9.56
N VAL A 100 2.72 -4.82 -9.37
CA VAL A 100 3.82 -3.87 -9.11
C VAL A 100 4.63 -3.63 -10.39
N SER A 101 4.76 -2.36 -10.79
CA SER A 101 5.57 -1.95 -11.94
C SER A 101 7.07 -2.24 -11.73
N PRO A 102 7.90 -2.25 -12.79
CA PRO A 102 9.36 -2.37 -12.65
C PRO A 102 9.98 -1.30 -11.74
N ASP A 103 9.38 -0.10 -11.68
CA ASP A 103 9.82 1.02 -10.84
C ASP A 103 9.31 0.91 -9.39
N GLY A 104 8.67 -0.20 -9.00
CA GLY A 104 8.20 -0.42 -7.64
C GLY A 104 7.02 0.44 -7.24
N VAL A 105 6.07 0.67 -8.16
CA VAL A 105 4.86 1.49 -7.92
C VAL A 105 3.62 0.69 -8.33
N THR A 106 2.49 0.97 -7.67
CA THR A 106 1.17 0.48 -8.06
C THR A 106 0.09 1.55 -7.78
N GLU A 107 -0.98 1.55 -8.59
CA GLU A 107 -2.14 2.41 -8.37
C GLU A 107 -3.18 1.75 -7.45
N ASP A 108 -3.19 0.42 -7.37
CA ASP A 108 -4.18 -0.35 -6.60
C ASP A 108 -3.49 -1.43 -5.75
N PRO A 109 -2.98 -1.06 -4.56
CA PRO A 109 -2.29 -2.00 -3.68
C PRO A 109 -3.26 -3.02 -3.08
N ILE A 110 -2.95 -4.31 -3.26
CA ILE A 110 -3.74 -5.43 -2.71
C ILE A 110 -3.19 -5.81 -1.34
N TRP A 111 -4.06 -5.83 -0.33
CA TRP A 111 -3.67 -6.06 1.06
C TRP A 111 -3.98 -7.49 1.50
N PRO A 112 -3.04 -8.18 2.18
CA PRO A 112 -3.32 -9.49 2.74
C PRO A 112 -4.36 -9.38 3.88
N ASN A 113 -5.09 -10.48 4.12
CA ASN A 113 -5.98 -10.56 5.28
C ASN A 113 -5.15 -10.51 6.57
N VAL A 114 -5.51 -9.65 7.52
CA VAL A 114 -4.81 -9.49 8.80
C VAL A 114 -4.66 -10.80 9.59
N GLU A 115 -5.58 -11.76 9.42
CA GLU A 115 -5.52 -13.07 10.08
C GLU A 115 -4.47 -14.02 9.48
N SER A 116 -3.93 -13.69 8.29
CA SER A 116 -2.90 -14.49 7.62
C SER A 116 -1.48 -14.12 8.02
N VAL A 117 -1.30 -13.24 9.01
CA VAL A 117 0.01 -12.93 9.59
C VAL A 117 0.71 -14.22 10.03
N THR A 118 1.96 -14.38 9.59
CA THR A 118 2.79 -15.55 9.86
C THR A 118 3.71 -15.35 11.06
N LEU A 119 3.96 -14.08 11.44
CA LEU A 119 4.88 -13.72 12.52
C LEU A 119 4.20 -13.65 13.90
N ASN A 120 4.96 -13.95 14.97
CA ASN A 120 4.58 -13.77 16.38
C ASN A 120 3.19 -14.31 16.74
N ASN A 121 2.94 -15.59 16.47
CA ASN A 121 1.65 -16.22 16.77
C ASN A 121 0.45 -15.49 16.13
N LYS A 122 0.64 -14.89 14.95
CA LYS A 122 -0.37 -14.13 14.20
C LYS A 122 -0.74 -12.76 14.80
N GLN A 123 0.13 -12.19 15.63
CA GLN A 123 -0.14 -10.96 16.37
C GLN A 123 0.67 -9.74 15.89
N GLY A 124 1.42 -9.83 14.78
CA GLY A 124 2.21 -8.68 14.30
C GLY A 124 3.31 -8.24 15.28
N THR A 125 3.68 -6.95 15.26
CA THR A 125 4.67 -6.37 16.19
C THR A 125 4.33 -4.93 16.56
N TYR A 126 4.88 -4.46 17.68
CA TYR A 126 5.03 -3.03 17.95
C TYR A 126 6.35 -2.55 17.33
N PRO A 127 6.33 -1.71 16.27
CA PRO A 127 7.55 -1.28 15.61
C PRO A 127 8.32 -0.29 16.49
N ASN A 128 9.64 -0.26 16.32
CA ASN A 128 10.43 0.84 16.85
C ASN A 128 10.18 2.09 15.98
N PHE A 129 9.61 3.14 16.59
CA PHE A 129 9.23 4.34 15.86
C PHE A 129 10.45 5.04 15.22
N TYR A 130 11.58 5.12 15.91
CA TYR A 130 12.81 5.72 15.36
C TYR A 130 13.26 5.00 14.09
N ASN A 131 13.31 3.67 14.09
CA ASN A 131 13.67 2.91 12.88
C ASN A 131 12.65 3.10 11.75
N LEU A 132 11.36 3.15 12.08
CA LEU A 132 10.29 3.36 11.10
C LEU A 132 10.43 4.71 10.39
N THR A 133 10.83 5.77 11.10
CA THR A 133 11.09 7.09 10.47
C THR A 133 12.28 7.12 9.51
N GLN A 134 13.19 6.15 9.61
CA GLN A 134 14.33 6.05 8.70
C GLN A 134 13.98 5.40 7.36
N VAL A 135 12.81 4.76 7.26
CA VAL A 135 12.31 4.12 6.04
C VAL A 135 11.97 5.19 5.00
N ARG A 136 12.66 5.14 3.86
CA ARG A 136 12.50 6.08 2.75
C ARG A 136 12.81 5.41 1.42
N SER A 137 12.42 6.04 0.33
CA SER A 137 12.78 5.58 -1.01
C SER A 137 14.30 5.52 -1.17
N GLY A 138 14.81 4.49 -1.85
CA GLY A 138 16.25 4.28 -2.04
C GLY A 138 16.90 3.31 -1.04
N VAL A 139 16.19 2.89 0.01
CA VAL A 139 16.69 1.92 0.99
C VAL A 139 16.62 0.50 0.42
N THR A 140 17.65 -0.32 0.66
CA THR A 140 17.69 -1.71 0.19
C THR A 140 16.86 -2.63 1.09
N LYS A 141 16.48 -3.82 0.57
CA LYS A 141 15.86 -4.88 1.38
C LYS A 141 16.64 -5.23 2.65
N ASP A 142 17.96 -5.33 2.57
CA ASP A 142 18.79 -5.66 3.73
C ASP A 142 18.74 -4.57 4.81
N GLN A 143 18.78 -3.30 4.39
CA GLN A 143 18.62 -2.19 5.33
C GLN A 143 17.23 -2.19 5.97
N LEU A 144 16.18 -2.47 5.20
CA LEU A 144 14.83 -2.62 5.74
C LEU A 144 14.73 -3.80 6.72
N TYR A 145 15.42 -4.91 6.47
CA TYR A 145 15.50 -6.01 7.43
C TYR A 145 16.09 -5.55 8.77
N TYR A 146 17.11 -4.68 8.77
CA TYR A 146 17.66 -4.13 10.02
C TYR A 146 16.73 -3.13 10.70
N LEU A 147 16.00 -2.33 9.93
CA LEU A 147 15.10 -1.31 10.46
C LEU A 147 13.80 -1.90 11.02
N LEU A 148 13.15 -2.75 10.24
CA LEU A 148 11.79 -3.24 10.46
C LEU A 148 11.73 -4.72 10.84
N GLY A 149 12.83 -5.46 10.64
CA GLY A 149 12.81 -6.91 10.75
C GLY A 149 12.19 -7.57 9.51
N ARG A 150 11.92 -8.87 9.67
CA ARG A 150 11.32 -9.67 8.61
C ARG A 150 9.83 -9.31 8.40
N PRO A 151 9.34 -9.36 7.17
CA PRO A 151 7.93 -9.14 6.84
C PRO A 151 7.01 -10.11 7.58
N HIS A 152 5.77 -9.67 7.85
CA HIS A 152 4.83 -10.37 8.73
C HIS A 152 3.89 -11.31 7.98
N PHE A 153 3.90 -11.30 6.66
CA PHE A 153 3.07 -12.12 5.80
C PHE A 153 3.93 -13.06 4.95
N SER A 154 3.31 -14.08 4.36
CA SER A 154 4.03 -15.03 3.51
C SER A 154 4.52 -14.35 2.24
N GLU A 155 5.82 -14.48 1.98
CA GLU A 155 6.43 -13.93 0.79
C GLU A 155 6.77 -15.02 -0.22
N GLY A 156 6.56 -14.71 -1.51
CA GLY A 156 7.07 -15.52 -2.60
C GLY A 156 8.57 -15.33 -2.80
N ILE A 157 9.17 -16.21 -3.61
CA ILE A 157 10.57 -16.05 -4.05
C ILE A 157 10.68 -14.76 -4.87
N SER A 158 11.62 -13.88 -4.52
CA SER A 158 11.81 -12.55 -5.14
C SER A 158 10.59 -11.62 -5.02
N ALA A 159 9.99 -11.56 -3.83
CA ALA A 159 8.83 -10.71 -3.55
C ALA A 159 9.07 -9.24 -3.93
N LYS A 160 8.19 -8.66 -4.75
CA LYS A 160 8.18 -7.23 -5.11
C LYS A 160 7.41 -6.37 -4.10
N GLU A 161 6.76 -7.00 -3.14
CA GLU A 161 6.02 -6.35 -2.07
C GLU A 161 6.33 -7.04 -0.75
N TRP A 162 6.52 -6.25 0.30
CA TRP A 162 6.62 -6.70 1.68
C TRP A 162 5.47 -6.10 2.49
N ASP A 163 4.85 -6.93 3.31
CA ASP A 163 3.73 -6.55 4.14
C ASP A 163 4.05 -6.73 5.63
N TYR A 164 3.61 -5.76 6.43
CA TYR A 164 3.77 -5.73 7.87
C TYR A 164 2.43 -5.45 8.54
N LEU A 165 2.23 -6.03 9.72
CA LEU A 165 1.15 -5.69 10.65
C LEU A 165 1.76 -5.08 11.90
N PHE A 166 1.57 -3.77 12.06
CA PHE A 166 2.13 -3.00 13.16
C PHE A 166 1.05 -2.55 14.15
N HIS A 167 1.42 -2.52 15.42
CA HIS A 167 0.61 -2.04 16.52
C HIS A 167 1.27 -0.82 17.14
N PHE A 168 0.47 0.18 17.47
CA PHE A 168 0.92 1.42 18.08
C PHE A 168 0.08 1.69 19.31
N HIS A 169 0.73 2.04 20.42
CA HIS A 169 0.02 2.51 21.60
C HIS A 169 -0.53 3.92 21.32
N THR A 170 -1.85 4.04 21.32
CA THR A 170 -2.56 5.28 21.01
C THR A 170 -3.64 5.50 22.06
N PRO A 171 -3.35 6.24 23.14
CA PRO A 171 -4.34 6.55 24.16
C PRO A 171 -5.59 7.18 23.55
N ASP A 172 -6.78 6.75 24.00
CA ASP A 172 -8.09 7.22 23.56
C ASP A 172 -8.43 6.98 22.07
N MET A 173 -7.62 6.20 21.35
CA MET A 173 -7.81 5.88 19.93
C MET A 173 -7.56 4.39 19.64
N GLY A 174 -8.24 3.88 18.61
CA GLY A 174 -8.15 2.47 18.24
C GLY A 174 -8.90 1.54 19.21
N VAL A 175 -8.60 0.25 19.16
CA VAL A 175 -9.20 -0.75 20.04
C VAL A 175 -8.28 -0.95 21.23
N ASP A 176 -8.80 -0.80 22.45
CA ASP A 176 -8.05 -0.95 23.71
C ASP A 176 -6.78 -0.07 23.79
N ASN A 177 -6.86 1.18 23.31
CA ASN A 177 -5.73 2.11 23.20
C ASN A 177 -4.61 1.62 22.25
N VAL A 178 -4.95 0.77 21.28
CA VAL A 178 -4.02 0.27 20.27
C VAL A 178 -4.57 0.51 18.87
N THR A 179 -3.83 1.25 18.06
CA THR A 179 -4.10 1.38 16.63
C THR A 179 -3.30 0.32 15.87
N THR A 180 -4.00 -0.47 15.07
CA THR A 180 -3.39 -1.52 14.23
C THR A 180 -3.34 -1.05 12.77
N CYS A 181 -2.15 -1.11 12.17
CA CYS A 181 -1.91 -0.66 10.81
C CYS A 181 -1.25 -1.76 9.99
N GLN A 182 -1.71 -1.95 8.75
CA GLN A 182 -0.93 -2.63 7.73
C GLN A 182 0.01 -1.63 7.06
N PHE A 183 1.25 -2.06 6.86
CA PHE A 183 2.27 -1.29 6.15
C PHE A 183 2.82 -2.12 5.00
N LYS A 184 2.78 -1.56 3.79
CA LYS A 184 3.25 -2.23 2.57
C LYS A 184 4.39 -1.44 1.95
N ILE A 185 5.44 -2.16 1.56
CA ILE A 185 6.60 -1.62 0.86
C ILE A 185 6.69 -2.29 -0.50
N LEU A 186 6.82 -1.51 -1.57
CA LEU A 186 7.06 -2.04 -2.91
C LEU A 186 8.49 -1.78 -3.36
N PHE A 187 9.01 -2.73 -4.11
CA PHE A 187 10.38 -2.76 -4.59
C PHE A 187 10.43 -2.68 -6.11
N ASP A 188 11.44 -1.98 -6.62
CA ASP A 188 11.80 -2.05 -8.03
C ASP A 188 12.52 -3.36 -8.39
N THR A 189 12.94 -3.48 -9.65
CA THR A 189 13.69 -4.64 -10.15
C THR A 189 15.03 -4.86 -9.44
N ASP A 190 15.61 -3.81 -8.86
CA ASP A 190 16.90 -3.85 -8.16
C ASP A 190 16.72 -4.11 -6.64
N SER A 191 15.50 -4.43 -6.20
CA SER A 191 15.16 -4.62 -4.79
C SER A 191 15.41 -3.38 -3.92
N ILE A 192 15.27 -2.20 -4.51
CA ILE A 192 15.27 -0.91 -3.81
C ILE A 192 13.81 -0.56 -3.47
N ALA A 193 13.57 -0.11 -2.24
CA ALA A 193 12.25 0.34 -1.82
C ALA A 193 11.89 1.66 -2.51
N ARG A 194 10.68 1.73 -3.08
CA ARG A 194 10.23 2.87 -3.88
C ARG A 194 8.97 3.52 -3.36
N SER A 195 7.96 2.72 -3.07
CA SER A 195 6.66 3.20 -2.59
C SER A 195 6.23 2.50 -1.31
N PHE A 196 5.43 3.23 -0.53
CA PHE A 196 5.07 2.88 0.84
C PHE A 196 3.59 3.19 1.03
N TYR A 197 2.84 2.23 1.54
CA TYR A 197 1.41 2.37 1.74
C TYR A 197 1.05 2.02 3.17
N TRP A 198 0.05 2.71 3.71
CA TRP A 198 -0.49 2.46 5.03
C TRP A 198 -1.98 2.21 4.93
N ARG A 199 -2.47 1.25 5.73
CA ARG A 199 -3.90 0.96 5.84
C ARG A 199 -4.26 0.73 7.30
N SER A 200 -5.31 1.40 7.77
CA SER A 200 -5.87 1.16 9.10
C SER A 200 -6.66 -0.15 9.14
N VAL A 201 -6.56 -0.85 10.26
CA VAL A 201 -7.30 -2.09 10.54
C VAL A 201 -8.31 -1.79 11.66
N GLY A 202 -9.59 -1.80 11.32
CA GLY A 202 -10.68 -1.53 12.26
C GLY A 202 -11.04 -0.05 12.38
N GLU A 203 -11.72 0.31 13.47
CA GLU A 203 -12.10 1.68 13.81
C GLU A 203 -11.03 2.31 14.71
N GLY A 204 -10.40 3.39 14.27
CA GLY A 204 -9.26 3.98 14.97
C GLY A 204 -8.43 4.91 14.08
N ALA A 205 -7.53 5.67 14.71
CA ALA A 205 -6.74 6.77 14.13
C ALA A 205 -6.07 6.46 12.77
N GLY A 206 -5.73 7.53 12.03
CA GLY A 206 -4.97 7.42 10.78
C GLY A 206 -3.63 6.69 10.95
N CYS A 207 -3.20 6.00 9.89
CA CYS A 207 -1.96 5.21 9.90
C CYS A 207 -0.81 5.89 9.12
N PRO A 208 0.43 5.84 9.62
CA PRO A 208 0.78 5.47 10.99
C PRO A 208 0.26 6.53 11.98
N PRO A 209 0.01 6.20 13.26
CA PRO A 209 -0.49 7.18 14.21
C PRO A 209 0.45 8.39 14.32
N GLY A 210 -0.13 9.59 14.31
CA GLY A 210 0.62 10.84 14.24
C GLY A 210 1.07 11.24 12.82
N SER A 211 0.76 10.48 11.76
CA SER A 211 0.94 10.89 10.36
C SER A 211 -0.16 11.80 9.83
N ALA A 212 -1.26 11.92 10.58
CA ALA A 212 -2.29 12.93 10.35
C ALA A 212 -1.70 14.30 10.73
N LYS A 213 -0.84 14.81 9.85
CA LYS A 213 -0.56 16.23 9.76
C LYS A 213 -1.84 16.87 9.24
N GLU A 214 -2.62 17.45 10.14
CA GLU A 214 -3.81 18.19 9.74
C GLU A 214 -3.34 19.43 8.99
N SER A 215 -3.68 19.51 7.70
CA SER A 215 -3.28 20.61 6.83
C SER A 215 -4.51 21.45 6.47
N TYR A 216 -4.47 22.72 6.86
CA TYR A 216 -5.48 23.71 6.54
C TYR A 216 -4.94 24.64 5.46
N THR A 217 -5.63 24.74 4.33
CA THR A 217 -5.27 25.67 3.26
C THR A 217 -6.27 26.81 3.24
N LEU A 218 -5.77 28.02 3.45
CA LEU A 218 -6.56 29.24 3.42
C LEU A 218 -6.18 30.06 2.20
N SER A 219 -7.18 30.54 1.46
CA SER A 219 -6.94 31.44 0.33
C SER A 219 -6.38 32.77 0.82
N ALA A 220 -5.25 33.22 0.25
CA ALA A 220 -4.66 34.49 0.63
C ALA A 220 -5.54 35.68 0.23
N ASP A 221 -6.36 35.54 -0.81
CA ASP A 221 -7.32 36.57 -1.23
C ASP A 221 -8.54 36.63 -0.30
N ALA A 222 -8.87 35.53 0.37
CA ALA A 222 -9.89 35.50 1.40
C ALA A 222 -9.35 36.05 2.73
N LEU A 223 -8.08 35.73 3.03
CA LEU A 223 -7.44 36.20 4.25
C LEU A 223 -7.11 37.69 4.20
N PHE A 224 -6.46 38.15 3.14
CA PHE A 224 -5.91 39.51 3.05
C PHE A 224 -6.56 40.30 1.93
N GLU A 225 -6.74 41.61 2.14
CA GLU A 225 -6.93 42.51 1.01
C GLU A 225 -5.75 42.42 0.02
N PHE A 226 -6.03 42.72 -1.26
CA PHE A 226 -5.03 42.62 -2.32
C PHE A 226 -3.74 43.35 -1.94
N ASP A 227 -2.61 42.66 -2.12
CA ASP A 227 -1.27 43.15 -1.83
C ASP A 227 -0.98 43.51 -0.36
N LYS A 228 -1.85 43.11 0.56
CA LYS A 228 -1.64 43.31 2.01
C LYS A 228 -1.19 42.05 2.71
N SER A 229 -0.59 42.27 3.88
CA SER A 229 -0.09 41.23 4.79
C SER A 229 -0.23 41.60 6.27
N THR A 230 -0.87 42.73 6.63
CA THR A 230 -0.98 43.16 8.02
C THR A 230 -2.16 42.50 8.75
N LEU A 231 -2.10 42.42 10.08
CA LEU A 231 -3.18 41.85 10.90
C LEU A 231 -4.52 42.54 10.68
N SER A 232 -4.50 43.87 10.49
CA SER A 232 -5.68 44.68 10.19
C SER A 232 -6.29 44.40 8.81
N ALA A 233 -5.52 43.80 7.91
CA ALA A 233 -5.99 43.40 6.58
C ALA A 233 -6.64 42.01 6.58
N ILE A 234 -6.64 41.30 7.73
CA ILE A 234 -7.35 40.03 7.86
C ILE A 234 -8.85 40.32 7.96
N THR A 235 -9.59 40.07 6.88
CA THR A 235 -11.03 40.39 6.79
C THR A 235 -11.87 39.12 6.67
N ALA A 236 -12.19 38.69 5.44
CA ALA A 236 -13.15 37.61 5.18
C ALA A 236 -12.71 36.25 5.76
N GLY A 237 -11.39 35.97 5.76
CA GLY A 237 -10.82 34.74 6.31
C GLY A 237 -10.60 34.76 7.83
N ARG A 238 -10.96 35.84 8.54
CA ARG A 238 -10.76 35.95 10.00
C ARG A 238 -11.57 34.90 10.76
N GLN A 239 -12.82 34.67 10.35
CA GLN A 239 -13.69 33.68 11.00
C GLN A 239 -13.15 32.25 10.83
N GLU A 240 -12.59 31.92 9.68
CA GLU A 240 -11.94 30.62 9.45
C GLU A 240 -10.70 30.45 10.33
N LEU A 241 -9.89 31.51 10.48
CA LEU A 241 -8.75 31.52 11.41
C LEU A 241 -9.20 31.44 12.88
N ASP A 242 -10.31 32.07 13.25
CA ASP A 242 -10.88 31.97 14.60
C ASP A 242 -11.33 30.54 14.91
N ASN A 243 -12.05 29.91 13.99
CA ASN A 243 -12.49 28.52 14.12
C ASN A 243 -11.30 27.57 14.19
N LEU A 244 -10.27 27.81 13.39
CA LEU A 244 -9.02 27.05 13.42
C LEU A 244 -8.33 27.23 14.78
N ALA A 245 -8.14 28.46 15.25
CA ALA A 245 -7.50 28.73 16.53
C ALA A 245 -8.24 28.08 17.71
N GLN A 246 -9.58 28.10 17.69
CA GLN A 246 -10.40 27.39 18.68
C GLN A 246 -10.18 25.87 18.62
N SER A 247 -10.14 25.30 17.42
CA SER A 247 -9.89 23.86 17.22
C SER A 247 -8.50 23.47 17.72
N LEU A 248 -7.48 24.28 17.43
CA LEU A 248 -6.10 24.07 17.89
C LEU A 248 -5.99 24.17 19.43
N ASN A 249 -6.64 25.15 20.06
CA ASN A 249 -6.66 25.28 21.52
C ASN A 249 -7.36 24.10 22.21
N ASN A 250 -8.35 23.48 21.56
CA ASN A 250 -9.04 22.30 22.09
C ASN A 250 -8.25 21.00 21.89
N ALA A 251 -7.29 20.98 20.95
CA ALA A 251 -6.46 19.83 20.69
C ALA A 251 -5.36 19.69 21.76
N LYS A 252 -5.39 18.57 22.51
CA LYS A 252 -4.46 18.34 23.63
C LYS A 252 -3.07 17.86 23.23
N ASN A 253 -2.89 17.50 21.96
CA ASN A 253 -1.72 16.76 21.50
C ASN A 253 -0.94 17.52 20.42
N ILE A 254 -0.96 18.85 20.35
CA ILE A 254 -0.16 19.57 19.33
C ILE A 254 1.31 19.65 19.77
N THR A 255 2.24 19.27 18.89
CA THR A 255 3.70 19.40 19.10
C THR A 255 4.33 20.50 18.26
N GLY A 256 3.70 20.88 17.15
CA GLY A 256 4.20 21.92 16.27
C GLY A 256 3.14 22.39 15.29
N ILE A 257 3.31 23.61 14.79
CA ILE A 257 2.47 24.22 13.76
C ILE A 257 3.41 24.87 12.76
N THR A 258 3.31 24.45 11.50
CA THR A 258 4.09 25.02 10.40
C THR A 258 3.16 25.82 9.49
N ILE A 259 3.49 27.08 9.23
CA ILE A 259 2.72 28.00 8.41
C ILE A 259 3.55 28.39 7.20
N VAL A 260 3.04 28.09 6.00
CA VAL A 260 3.73 28.33 4.74
C VAL A 260 2.94 29.30 3.89
N GLY A 261 3.53 30.44 3.57
CA GLY A 261 2.96 31.43 2.67
C GLY A 261 3.34 31.17 1.21
N HIS A 262 2.39 31.30 0.30
CA HIS A 262 2.60 31.18 -1.15
C HIS A 262 2.07 32.41 -1.90
N THR A 263 2.68 32.71 -3.04
CA THR A 263 2.18 33.68 -4.01
C THR A 263 1.92 33.00 -5.35
N ASP A 264 1.23 33.71 -6.25
CA ASP A 264 1.26 33.36 -7.65
C ASP A 264 2.57 33.84 -8.31
N THR A 265 2.69 33.57 -9.61
CA THR A 265 3.85 33.91 -10.44
C THR A 265 3.83 35.36 -10.93
N LEU A 266 2.83 36.17 -10.56
CA LEU A 266 2.77 37.58 -10.95
C LEU A 266 3.68 38.40 -10.02
N GLY A 267 4.42 39.34 -10.60
CA GLY A 267 5.40 40.15 -9.87
C GLY A 267 6.82 39.55 -9.91
N ASN A 268 7.75 40.16 -9.16
CA ASN A 268 9.13 39.69 -9.13
C ASN A 268 9.36 38.72 -7.95
N SER A 269 10.26 37.76 -8.14
CA SER A 269 10.54 36.71 -7.16
C SER A 269 10.94 37.23 -5.77
N ALA A 270 11.78 38.27 -5.69
CA ALA A 270 12.19 38.83 -4.40
C ALA A 270 11.03 39.54 -3.67
N TYR A 271 10.09 40.12 -4.43
CA TYR A 271 8.86 40.68 -3.87
C TYR A 271 7.95 39.59 -3.32
N ASN A 272 7.70 38.56 -4.12
CA ASN A 272 6.87 37.42 -3.77
C ASN A 272 7.38 36.66 -2.54
N MET A 273 8.70 36.51 -2.41
CA MET A 273 9.32 35.92 -1.23
C MET A 273 9.03 36.74 0.04
N ARG A 274 9.19 38.07 -0.03
CA ARG A 274 8.88 38.95 1.13
C ARG A 274 7.39 38.95 1.46
N LEU A 275 6.53 38.99 0.44
CA LEU A 275 5.08 39.01 0.62
C LEU A 275 4.57 37.71 1.26
N SER A 276 5.01 36.56 0.75
CA SER A 276 4.66 35.26 1.32
C SER A 276 5.16 35.10 2.76
N GLN A 277 6.39 35.52 3.06
CA GLN A 277 6.94 35.49 4.42
C GLN A 277 6.09 36.35 5.37
N ALA A 278 5.80 37.60 4.99
CA ALA A 278 5.00 38.51 5.81
C ALA A 278 3.58 37.97 6.07
N ARG A 279 2.96 37.33 5.07
CA ARG A 279 1.64 36.70 5.23
C ARG A 279 1.69 35.52 6.21
N ALA A 280 2.69 34.65 6.10
CA ALA A 280 2.87 33.53 7.02
C ALA A 280 3.10 34.01 8.46
N GLU A 281 3.96 35.01 8.65
CA GLU A 281 4.23 35.62 9.95
C GLU A 281 2.98 36.26 10.56
N THR A 282 2.18 36.96 9.77
CA THR A 282 0.95 37.57 10.26
C THR A 282 -0.07 36.54 10.71
N VAL A 283 -0.23 35.43 9.99
CA VAL A 283 -1.07 34.32 10.45
C VAL A 283 -0.50 33.69 11.72
N GLY A 284 0.81 33.50 11.82
CA GLY A 284 1.47 33.01 13.03
C GLY A 284 1.21 33.91 14.24
N ASN A 285 1.45 35.22 14.09
CA ASN A 285 1.19 36.22 15.12
C ASN A 285 -0.29 36.26 15.52
N TYR A 286 -1.19 36.05 14.56
CA TYR A 286 -2.62 35.92 14.85
C TYR A 286 -2.89 34.72 15.77
N LEU A 287 -2.41 33.53 15.43
CA LEU A 287 -2.60 32.34 16.26
C LEU A 287 -2.00 32.50 17.65
N VAL A 288 -0.83 33.16 17.77
CA VAL A 288 -0.25 33.53 19.07
C VAL A 288 -1.19 34.42 19.87
N SER A 289 -1.79 35.43 19.23
CA SER A 289 -2.77 36.31 19.89
C SER A 289 -4.04 35.57 20.36
N GLN A 290 -4.34 34.41 19.76
CA GLN A 290 -5.44 33.52 20.14
C GLN A 290 -5.05 32.50 21.23
N GLY A 291 -3.84 32.57 21.78
CA GLY A 291 -3.39 31.73 22.90
C GLY A 291 -2.49 30.56 22.53
N ILE A 292 -2.16 30.37 21.24
CA ILE A 292 -1.24 29.31 20.82
C ILE A 292 0.20 29.69 21.20
N PRO A 293 0.97 28.81 21.87
CA PRO A 293 2.36 29.13 22.25
C PRO A 293 3.25 29.42 21.04
N ALA A 294 3.95 30.55 21.06
CA ALA A 294 4.81 30.98 19.96
C ALA A 294 5.94 29.99 19.62
N ASN A 295 6.44 29.25 20.61
CA ASN A 295 7.47 28.23 20.41
C ASN A 295 7.00 26.99 19.64
N MET A 296 5.68 26.81 19.48
CA MET A 296 5.11 25.74 18.65
C MET A 296 4.99 26.16 17.19
N ILE A 297 5.07 27.46 16.87
CA ILE A 297 4.78 27.99 15.53
C ILE A 297 6.07 28.26 14.77
N GLN A 298 6.15 27.76 13.54
CA GLN A 298 7.15 28.13 12.55
C GLN A 298 6.45 28.73 11.34
N ALA A 299 6.86 29.92 10.90
CA ALA A 299 6.27 30.62 9.77
C ALA A 299 7.33 30.95 8.72
N TYR A 300 7.13 30.51 7.47
CA TYR A 300 8.02 30.83 6.37
C TYR A 300 7.28 31.05 5.05
N GLY A 301 7.84 31.93 4.22
CA GLY A 301 7.39 32.19 2.85
C GLY A 301 8.19 31.38 1.84
N VAL A 302 7.53 30.91 0.77
CA VAL A 302 8.21 30.25 -0.35
C VAL A 302 8.00 30.97 -1.69
N GLY A 303 7.37 32.15 -1.68
CA GLY A 303 7.02 32.89 -2.89
C GLY A 303 6.21 32.06 -3.88
N GLU A 304 6.57 32.16 -5.15
CA GLU A 304 5.94 31.45 -6.28
C GLU A 304 6.53 30.06 -6.56
N THR A 305 7.48 29.59 -5.74
CA THR A 305 8.31 28.40 -6.06
C THR A 305 7.56 27.06 -5.99
N GLN A 306 6.37 27.04 -5.37
CA GLN A 306 5.55 25.83 -5.20
C GLN A 306 4.11 26.07 -5.70
N PRO A 307 3.91 26.21 -7.03
CA PRO A 307 2.59 26.44 -7.61
C PRO A 307 1.73 25.17 -7.57
N VAL A 308 0.44 25.35 -7.29
CA VAL A 308 -0.60 24.29 -7.42
C VAL A 308 -1.14 24.25 -8.84
N VAL A 309 -1.24 25.41 -9.48
CA VAL A 309 -1.71 25.56 -10.86
C VAL A 309 -0.71 26.35 -11.69
N GLN A 310 -0.54 25.93 -12.94
CA GLN A 310 0.25 26.67 -13.93
C GLN A 310 -0.68 27.15 -15.04
N CYS A 311 -0.68 28.45 -15.28
CA CYS A 311 -1.58 29.10 -16.22
C CYS A 311 -0.75 29.94 -17.20
N THR A 312 -1.20 30.00 -18.45
CA THR A 312 -0.62 30.85 -19.50
C THR A 312 -1.68 31.80 -20.03
N GLY A 313 -1.27 32.99 -20.45
CA GLY A 313 -2.18 34.01 -20.99
C GLY A 313 -1.85 35.39 -20.47
N SER A 314 -2.83 36.27 -20.45
CA SER A 314 -2.71 37.65 -19.96
C SER A 314 -4.04 38.16 -19.44
N GLY A 315 -4.03 39.25 -18.70
CA GLY A 315 -5.26 39.92 -18.26
C GLY A 315 -5.95 39.22 -17.10
N GLN A 316 -7.26 39.48 -16.96
CA GLN A 316 -8.04 39.06 -15.81
C GLN A 316 -8.19 37.53 -15.73
N GLU A 317 -8.24 36.87 -16.89
CA GLU A 317 -8.34 35.42 -16.99
C GLU A 317 -7.12 34.73 -16.35
N LEU A 318 -5.93 35.28 -16.57
CA LEU A 318 -4.70 34.76 -15.95
C LEU A 318 -4.73 34.94 -14.43
N ILE A 319 -5.11 36.12 -13.95
CA ILE A 319 -5.17 36.44 -12.51
C ILE A 319 -6.13 35.49 -11.77
N ASN A 320 -7.29 35.23 -12.39
CA ASN A 320 -8.30 34.32 -11.85
C ASN A 320 -7.81 32.87 -11.85
N CYS A 321 -7.15 32.43 -12.93
CA CYS A 321 -6.59 31.09 -13.03
C CYS A 321 -5.50 30.84 -11.97
N LEU A 322 -4.65 31.84 -11.72
CA LEU A 322 -3.56 31.75 -10.74
C LEU A 322 -4.01 31.89 -9.28
N ALA A 323 -5.28 32.23 -9.02
CA ALA A 323 -5.79 32.47 -7.67
C ALA A 323 -5.49 31.36 -6.65
N PRO A 324 -5.58 30.06 -7.00
CA PRO A 324 -5.25 28.97 -6.06
C PRO A 324 -3.79 28.99 -5.55
N ASN A 325 -2.86 29.62 -6.28
CA ASN A 325 -1.47 29.73 -5.84
C ASN A 325 -1.31 30.72 -4.67
N ARG A 326 -2.16 31.76 -4.60
CA ARG A 326 -2.19 32.73 -3.52
C ARG A 326 -2.86 32.11 -2.30
N ARG A 327 -2.09 31.43 -1.45
CA ARG A 327 -2.60 30.68 -0.29
C ARG A 327 -1.64 30.71 0.89
N VAL A 328 -2.16 30.39 2.06
CA VAL A 328 -1.39 30.06 3.26
C VAL A 328 -1.77 28.64 3.68
N VAL A 329 -0.76 27.79 3.87
CA VAL A 329 -0.93 26.40 4.31
C VAL A 329 -0.47 26.29 5.76
N ILE A 330 -1.34 25.79 6.63
CA ILE A 330 -1.07 25.59 8.06
C ILE A 330 -1.08 24.08 8.31
N THR A 331 0.06 23.54 8.72
CA THR A 331 0.24 22.12 9.01
C THR A 331 0.42 21.94 10.52
N VAL A 332 -0.40 21.10 11.12
CA VAL A 332 -0.36 20.80 12.56
C VAL A 332 0.33 19.46 12.76
N ASP A 333 1.42 19.48 13.50
CA ASP A 333 2.11 18.29 13.98
C ASP A 333 1.52 17.90 15.35
N ASN A 334 1.10 16.64 15.46
CA ASN A 334 0.58 16.08 16.69
C ASN A 334 1.64 15.24 17.42
N LYS A 335 1.52 15.17 18.74
CA LYS A 335 2.33 14.36 19.64
C LYS A 335 2.03 12.91 19.32
N GLN A 336 3.08 12.23 18.91
CA GLN A 336 3.16 10.79 18.83
C GLN A 336 3.03 10.18 20.23
#